data_AF-A0A1J5K9B6-F1
#
_entry.id   AF-A0A1J5K9B6-F1
#
_cell.length_a   1.000
_cell.length_b   1.000
_cell.length_c   1.000
_cell.angle_alpha   90.00
_cell.angle_beta   90.00
_cell.angle_gamma   90.00
#
_symmetry.space_group_name_H-M   'P 1'
#
loop_
_entity.id
_entity.type
_entity.pdbx_description
1 polymer ?
#
loop_
_entity_poly.entity_id
_entity_poly.type
_entity_poly.pdbx_seq_one_letter_code
_entity_poly.pdbx_strand_id
1 'polypeptide(L)'
;MFITIVLLLLLVGGLVYYIFRQQSKNSAIAQPQVATKQEPKVNLKDLIEETKAQNEKTVGLCSICEKSLLESTHYEIDKLHFCKEHFDFYNKNTWVPITNQRTTAETPEAGIYIYNFKKDLWDQEKEPCYIQCEYKIDVTNNQIETYVQLHVVKNKKEELGKRIELERPTNE
;
A
#
# COMPACT_ATOMS: atom_id res chain seq x y z
N MET A 1 40.26 21.49 33.01
CA MET A 1 38.80 21.27 33.10
C MET A 1 37.98 22.47 32.60
N PHE A 2 38.26 23.70 33.00
CA PHE A 2 37.55 24.88 32.46
C PHE A 2 37.75 25.11 30.96
N ILE A 3 38.99 24.96 30.46
CA ILE A 3 39.31 25.18 29.03
C ILE A 3 38.59 24.17 28.13
N THR A 4 38.46 22.92 28.57
CA THR A 4 37.75 21.86 27.82
C THR A 4 36.24 22.11 27.75
N ILE A 5 35.64 22.71 28.79
CA ILE A 5 34.22 23.08 28.80
C ILE A 5 33.96 24.25 27.84
N VAL A 6 34.85 25.25 27.82
CA VAL A 6 34.75 26.39 26.91
C VAL A 6 34.89 25.96 25.44
N LEU A 7 35.83 25.05 25.14
CA LEU A 7 35.97 24.48 23.79
C LEU A 7 34.73 23.71 23.35
N LEU A 8 34.12 22.94 24.25
CA LEU A 8 32.92 22.17 23.95
C LEU A 8 31.71 23.08 23.68
N LEU A 9 31.55 24.17 24.44
CA LEU A 9 30.50 25.17 24.20
C LEU A 9 30.68 25.91 22.87
N LEU A 10 31.92 26.22 22.47
CA LEU A 10 32.20 26.84 21.17
C LEU A 10 31.91 25.89 20.00
N LEU A 11 32.21 24.59 20.14
CA LEU A 11 31.87 23.59 19.13
C LEU A 11 30.37 23.43 18.96
N VAL A 12 29.62 23.32 20.06
CA VAL A 12 28.15 23.19 20.02
C VAL A 12 27.51 24.48 19.48
N GLY A 13 27.97 25.65 19.93
CA GLY A 13 27.48 26.94 19.43
C GLY A 13 27.77 27.15 17.94
N GLY A 14 28.96 26.75 17.48
CA GLY A 14 29.33 26.77 16.06
C GLY A 14 28.47 25.83 15.22
N LEU A 15 28.18 24.63 15.72
CA LEU A 15 27.33 23.65 15.04
C LEU A 15 25.89 24.15 14.89
N VAL A 16 25.32 24.72 15.96
CA VAL A 16 23.97 25.32 15.95
C VAL A 16 23.91 26.50 14.99
N TYR A 17 24.90 27.40 15.03
CA TYR A 17 24.99 28.52 14.10
C TYR A 17 25.09 28.05 12.63
N TYR A 18 25.87 27.00 12.38
CA TYR A 18 26.01 26.42 11.04
C TYR A 18 24.69 25.85 10.51
N ILE A 19 23.97 25.05 11.32
CA ILE A 19 22.66 24.49 10.95
C ILE A 19 21.64 25.61 10.70
N PHE A 20 21.60 26.63 11.56
CA PHE A 20 20.69 27.76 11.42
C PHE A 20 20.98 28.57 10.15
N ARG A 21 22.25 28.77 9.81
CA ARG A 21 22.65 29.43 8.56
C ARG A 21 22.32 28.59 7.32
N GLN A 22 22.41 27.26 7.42
CA GLN A 22 22.04 26.36 6.32
C GLN A 22 20.53 26.33 6.10
N GLN A 23 19.72 26.35 7.17
CA GLN A 23 18.26 26.54 7.05
C GLN A 23 17.92 27.89 6.45
N SER A 24 18.58 28.99 6.85
CA SER A 24 18.35 30.31 6.25
C SER A 24 18.70 30.36 4.75
N LYS A 25 19.74 29.64 4.30
CA LYS A 25 20.08 29.54 2.87
C LYS A 25 19.11 28.65 2.08
N ASN A 26 18.57 27.60 2.71
CA ASN A 26 17.59 26.71 2.08
C ASN A 26 16.15 27.25 2.11
N SER A 27 15.87 28.27 2.92
CA SER A 27 14.61 29.03 2.91
C SER A 27 14.59 30.19 1.89
N ALA A 28 15.65 30.36 1.09
CA ALA A 28 15.62 31.19 -0.12
C ALA A 28 15.15 30.37 -1.33
N ILE A 29 13.99 29.73 -1.20
CA ILE A 29 13.25 29.24 -2.37
C ILE A 29 12.72 30.48 -3.08
N ALA A 30 13.22 30.65 -4.29
CA ALA A 30 12.76 31.55 -5.34
C ALA A 30 11.31 31.99 -5.15
N GLN A 31 11.11 33.29 -4.95
CA GLN A 31 9.85 33.94 -5.29
C GLN A 31 9.54 33.59 -6.76
N PRO A 32 8.39 33.00 -7.07
CA PRO A 32 7.86 33.05 -8.42
C PRO A 32 7.61 34.54 -8.71
N GLN A 33 8.19 34.99 -9.81
CA GLN A 33 7.89 36.29 -10.41
C GLN A 33 6.37 36.43 -10.52
N VAL A 34 5.85 37.55 -10.03
CA VAL A 34 4.45 37.95 -10.20
C VAL A 34 4.22 38.22 -11.68
N ALA A 35 3.94 37.16 -12.43
CA ALA A 35 3.24 37.22 -13.69
C ALA A 35 1.79 37.60 -13.36
N THR A 36 1.29 38.56 -14.13
CA THR A 36 -0.07 39.09 -14.18
C THR A 36 -1.13 38.11 -13.65
N LYS A 37 -1.84 38.57 -12.62
CA LYS A 37 -3.00 37.94 -11.97
C LYS A 37 -4.01 37.41 -13.00
N GLN A 38 -3.84 36.17 -13.43
CA GLN A 38 -4.96 35.33 -13.85
C GLN A 38 -5.48 34.71 -12.56
N GLU A 39 -6.69 35.11 -12.17
CA GLU A 39 -7.41 34.43 -11.09
C GLU A 39 -7.41 32.93 -11.39
N PRO A 40 -6.94 32.06 -10.47
CA PRO A 40 -7.21 30.65 -10.63
C PRO A 40 -8.73 30.54 -10.68
N LYS A 41 -9.26 30.00 -11.78
CA LYS A 41 -10.64 29.54 -11.85
C LYS A 41 -10.75 28.39 -10.86
N VAL A 42 -10.84 28.72 -9.57
CA VAL A 42 -11.09 27.76 -8.53
C VAL A 42 -12.53 27.35 -8.74
N ASN A 43 -12.71 26.18 -9.37
CA ASN A 43 -14.02 25.64 -9.60
C ASN A 43 -14.57 25.28 -8.22
N LEU A 44 -15.63 25.96 -7.79
CA LEU A 44 -16.26 25.69 -6.49
C LEU A 44 -16.64 24.20 -6.35
N LYS A 45 -16.90 23.52 -7.46
CA LYS A 45 -17.11 22.07 -7.51
C LYS A 45 -15.87 21.30 -7.06
N ASP A 46 -14.69 21.65 -7.55
CA ASP A 46 -13.44 20.98 -7.24
C ASP A 46 -13.08 21.16 -5.75
N LEU A 47 -13.31 22.35 -5.18
CA LEU A 47 -13.13 22.59 -3.74
C LEU A 47 -14.13 21.80 -2.87
N ILE A 48 -15.39 21.72 -3.30
CA ILE A 48 -16.42 20.96 -2.59
C ILE A 48 -16.12 19.46 -2.67
N GLU A 49 -15.66 18.95 -3.82
CA GLU A 49 -15.23 17.56 -3.99
C GLU A 49 -14.00 17.25 -3.14
N GLU A 50 -12.99 18.13 -3.09
CA GLU A 50 -11.82 17.97 -2.22
C GLU A 50 -12.20 17.98 -0.73
N THR A 51 -13.07 18.90 -0.30
CA THR A 51 -13.53 19.00 1.10
C THR A 51 -14.39 17.79 1.48
N LYS A 52 -15.19 17.27 0.55
CA LYS A 52 -16.00 16.06 0.74
C LYS A 52 -15.10 14.83 0.85
N ALA A 53 -14.11 14.69 -0.04
CA ALA A 53 -13.12 13.62 0.02
C ALA A 53 -12.29 13.65 1.32
N GLN A 54 -12.00 14.82 1.87
CA GLN A 54 -11.30 14.97 3.15
C GLN A 54 -12.11 14.51 4.38
N ASN A 55 -13.44 14.49 4.30
CA ASN A 55 -14.33 14.04 5.39
C ASN A 55 -14.91 12.63 5.16
N GLU A 56 -14.63 12.03 4.01
CA GLU A 56 -15.20 10.75 3.64
C GLU A 56 -14.43 9.59 4.27
N LYS A 57 -15.17 8.60 4.77
CA LYS A 57 -14.59 7.45 5.45
C LYS A 57 -13.86 6.55 4.44
N THR A 58 -12.62 6.19 4.77
CA THR A 58 -11.92 5.10 4.09
C THR A 58 -12.57 3.77 4.47
N VAL A 59 -12.99 3.00 3.48
CA VAL A 59 -13.67 1.70 3.67
C VAL A 59 -12.72 0.51 3.58
N GLY A 60 -11.57 0.68 2.92
CA GLY A 60 -10.59 -0.38 2.77
C GLY A 60 -9.53 -0.06 1.72
N LEU A 61 -8.83 -1.10 1.27
CA LEU A 61 -7.85 -1.03 0.19
C LEU A 61 -8.35 -1.79 -1.03
N CYS A 62 -7.97 -1.34 -2.22
CA CYS A 62 -8.18 -2.09 -3.44
C CYS A 62 -7.43 -3.43 -3.39
N SER A 63 -8.13 -4.55 -3.64
CA SER A 63 -7.58 -5.90 -3.56
C SER A 63 -6.47 -6.19 -4.58
N ILE A 64 -6.39 -5.41 -5.66
CA ILE A 64 -5.30 -5.51 -6.67
C ILE A 64 -4.18 -4.52 -6.34
N CYS A 65 -4.46 -3.21 -6.39
CA CYS A 65 -3.43 -2.17 -6.34
C CYS A 65 -3.15 -1.56 -4.96
N GLU A 66 -3.86 -2.00 -3.92
CA GLU A 66 -3.71 -1.56 -2.52
C GLU A 66 -3.91 -0.05 -2.28
N LYS A 67 -4.46 0.68 -3.27
CA LYS A 67 -4.87 2.08 -3.07
C LYS A 67 -6.01 2.16 -2.06
N SER A 68 -5.96 3.15 -1.18
CA SER A 68 -7.04 3.49 -0.25
C SER A 68 -8.31 3.82 -1.02
N LEU A 69 -9.45 3.27 -0.55
CA LEU A 69 -10.76 3.47 -1.15
C LEU A 69 -11.68 4.23 -0.20
N LEU A 70 -12.33 5.26 -0.73
CA LEU A 70 -13.39 6.00 -0.04
C LEU A 70 -14.73 5.31 -0.27
N GLU A 71 -15.68 5.53 0.63
CA GLU A 71 -17.04 4.99 0.54
C GLU A 71 -17.71 5.30 -0.81
N SER A 72 -17.53 6.49 -1.38
CA SER A 72 -18.08 6.86 -2.70
C SER A 72 -17.38 6.24 -3.92
N THR A 73 -16.17 5.72 -3.77
CA THR A 73 -15.30 5.31 -4.90
C THR A 73 -14.96 3.84 -4.94
N HIS A 74 -15.40 3.08 -3.93
CA HIS A 74 -15.19 1.64 -3.86
C HIS A 74 -16.29 0.87 -4.60
N TYR A 75 -15.90 -0.29 -5.12
CA TYR A 75 -16.80 -1.31 -5.67
C TYR A 75 -16.54 -2.60 -4.91
N GLU A 76 -17.59 -3.27 -4.44
CA GLU A 76 -17.48 -4.52 -3.68
C GLU A 76 -18.10 -5.69 -4.45
N ILE A 77 -17.38 -6.80 -4.54
CA ILE A 77 -17.85 -8.09 -5.06
C ILE A 77 -17.08 -9.21 -4.36
N ASP A 78 -17.78 -10.28 -3.97
CA ASP A 78 -17.17 -11.44 -3.30
C ASP A 78 -16.29 -11.09 -2.09
N LYS A 79 -16.69 -10.08 -1.31
CA LYS A 79 -15.95 -9.53 -0.15
C LYS A 79 -14.59 -8.90 -0.51
N LEU A 80 -14.36 -8.63 -1.79
CA LEU A 80 -13.21 -7.90 -2.30
C LEU A 80 -13.62 -6.47 -2.62
N HIS A 81 -12.72 -5.52 -2.37
CA HIS A 81 -12.93 -4.11 -2.68
C HIS A 81 -12.03 -3.69 -3.83
N PHE A 82 -12.55 -2.91 -4.76
CA PHE A 82 -11.81 -2.46 -5.93
C PHE A 82 -11.99 -0.95 -6.17
N CYS A 83 -10.97 -0.31 -6.72
CA CYS A 83 -11.17 0.95 -7.42
C CYS A 83 -11.85 0.68 -8.78
N LYS A 84 -12.47 1.71 -9.36
CA LYS A 84 -13.19 1.60 -10.64
C LYS A 84 -12.42 0.84 -11.73
N GLU A 85 -11.17 1.22 -11.96
CA GLU A 85 -10.30 0.60 -12.98
C GLU A 85 -10.13 -0.90 -12.78
N HIS A 86 -9.83 -1.30 -11.54
CA HIS A 86 -9.59 -2.71 -11.23
C HIS A 86 -10.89 -3.52 -11.13
N PHE A 87 -12.01 -2.90 -10.81
CA PHE A 87 -13.32 -3.53 -10.89
C PHE A 87 -13.69 -3.87 -12.34
N ASP A 88 -13.49 -2.93 -13.27
CA ASP A 88 -13.70 -3.16 -14.69
C ASP A 88 -12.76 -4.26 -15.23
N PHE A 89 -11.50 -4.26 -14.78
CA PHE A 89 -10.55 -5.30 -15.14
C PHE A 89 -10.94 -6.68 -14.58
N TYR A 90 -11.40 -6.72 -13.32
CA TYR A 90 -11.85 -7.95 -12.66
C TYR A 90 -12.98 -8.61 -13.46
N ASN A 91 -14.01 -7.85 -13.83
CA ASN A 91 -15.18 -8.35 -14.55
C ASN A 91 -14.90 -8.84 -15.98
N LYS A 92 -13.82 -8.37 -16.60
CA LYS A 92 -13.43 -8.75 -17.98
C LYS A 92 -12.58 -10.01 -18.03
N ASN A 93 -12.04 -10.46 -16.90
CA ASN A 93 -11.08 -11.54 -16.83
C ASN A 93 -11.63 -12.72 -16.05
N THR A 94 -11.15 -13.92 -16.38
CA THR A 94 -11.37 -15.10 -15.55
C THR A 94 -10.19 -15.27 -14.60
N TRP A 95 -10.51 -15.41 -13.32
CA TRP A 95 -9.52 -15.54 -12.25
C TRP A 95 -9.44 -16.98 -11.78
N VAL A 96 -8.24 -17.43 -11.45
CA VAL A 96 -8.00 -18.79 -10.95
C VAL A 96 -7.04 -18.76 -9.79
N PRO A 97 -7.27 -19.56 -8.73
CA PRO A 97 -6.34 -19.66 -7.62
C PRO A 97 -5.08 -20.45 -8.06
N ILE A 98 -3.92 -19.95 -7.65
CA ILE A 98 -2.61 -20.62 -7.82
C ILE A 98 -1.99 -21.06 -6.50
N THR A 99 -2.58 -20.66 -5.36
CA THR A 99 -2.21 -21.15 -4.02
C THR A 99 -3.44 -21.55 -3.24
N ASN A 100 -3.24 -22.33 -2.17
CA ASN A 100 -4.27 -22.67 -1.20
C ASN A 100 -3.63 -22.95 0.17
N GLN A 101 -3.00 -21.93 0.75
CA GLN A 101 -2.23 -22.07 1.98
C GLN A 101 -3.14 -22.04 3.20
N ARG A 102 -3.14 -23.12 3.97
CA ARG A 102 -3.80 -23.17 5.28
C ARG A 102 -2.97 -22.38 6.29
N THR A 103 -3.64 -21.54 7.06
CA THR A 103 -3.11 -20.85 8.25
C THR A 103 -4.09 -21.03 9.42
N THR A 104 -3.57 -20.92 10.63
CA THR A 104 -4.36 -20.94 11.88
C THR A 104 -3.96 -19.76 12.76
N ALA A 105 -4.56 -19.63 13.94
CA ALA A 105 -4.15 -18.62 14.92
C ALA A 105 -2.69 -18.81 15.39
N GLU A 106 -2.20 -20.04 15.34
CA GLU A 106 -0.85 -20.44 15.74
C GLU A 106 0.17 -20.33 14.60
N THR A 107 -0.29 -20.33 13.34
CA THR A 107 0.58 -20.28 12.14
C THR A 107 0.16 -19.21 11.13
N PRO A 108 -0.07 -17.94 11.56
CA PRO A 108 -0.46 -16.87 10.64
C PRO A 108 0.62 -16.57 9.59
N GLU A 109 1.89 -16.78 9.94
CA GLU A 109 3.05 -16.51 9.09
C GLU A 109 3.14 -17.38 7.84
N ALA A 110 2.50 -18.56 7.86
CA ALA A 110 2.55 -19.48 6.73
C ALA A 110 1.97 -18.87 5.44
N GLY A 111 1.13 -17.83 5.53
CA GLY A 111 0.59 -17.10 4.38
C GLY A 111 1.41 -15.90 3.90
N ILE A 112 2.47 -15.49 4.63
CA ILE A 112 3.19 -14.23 4.35
C ILE A 112 3.84 -14.22 2.97
N TYR A 113 4.40 -15.35 2.53
CA TYR A 113 5.06 -15.44 1.21
C TYR A 113 4.09 -15.09 0.07
N ILE A 114 2.80 -15.42 0.21
CA ILE A 114 1.77 -15.09 -0.79
C ILE A 114 1.58 -13.57 -0.91
N TYR A 115 1.55 -12.88 0.23
CA TYR A 115 1.44 -11.42 0.25
C TYR A 115 2.67 -10.76 -0.37
N ASN A 116 3.87 -11.22 0.00
CA ASN A 116 5.11 -10.69 -0.54
C ASN A 116 5.19 -10.90 -2.06
N PHE A 117 4.87 -12.11 -2.54
CA PHE A 117 4.83 -12.40 -3.98
C PHE A 117 3.86 -11.48 -4.74
N LYS A 118 2.63 -11.29 -4.22
CA LYS A 118 1.67 -10.34 -4.80
C LYS A 118 2.26 -8.92 -4.86
N LYS A 119 2.87 -8.47 -3.77
CA LYS A 119 3.44 -7.14 -3.67
C LYS A 119 4.54 -6.94 -4.71
N ASP A 120 5.45 -7.90 -4.83
CA ASP A 120 6.56 -7.86 -5.79
C ASP A 120 6.06 -7.87 -7.24
N LEU A 121 5.08 -8.71 -7.57
CA LEU A 121 4.42 -8.71 -8.88
C LEU A 121 3.83 -7.35 -9.23
N TRP A 122 3.15 -6.72 -8.27
CA TRP A 122 2.56 -5.42 -8.51
C TRP A 122 3.60 -4.32 -8.62
N ASP A 123 4.61 -4.31 -7.76
CA ASP A 123 5.60 -3.24 -7.70
C ASP A 123 6.55 -3.27 -8.91
N GLN A 124 6.94 -4.47 -9.37
CA GLN A 124 7.89 -4.66 -10.47
C GLN A 124 7.23 -4.75 -11.84
N GLU A 125 6.13 -5.51 -11.96
CA GLU A 125 5.53 -5.87 -13.25
C GLU A 125 4.16 -5.21 -13.47
N LYS A 126 3.56 -4.63 -12.41
CA LYS A 126 2.15 -4.19 -12.40
C LYS A 126 1.20 -5.32 -12.79
N GLU A 127 1.56 -6.56 -12.48
CA GLU A 127 0.78 -7.75 -12.81
C GLU A 127 -0.44 -7.86 -11.87
N PRO A 128 -1.68 -7.79 -12.40
CA PRO A 128 -2.89 -7.82 -11.58
C PRO A 128 -3.11 -9.18 -10.93
N CYS A 129 -3.14 -9.21 -9.60
CA CYS A 129 -3.51 -10.36 -8.80
C CYS A 129 -4.16 -9.91 -7.49
N TYR A 130 -4.92 -10.80 -6.85
CA TYR A 130 -5.56 -10.51 -5.57
C TYR A 130 -5.54 -11.72 -4.65
N ILE A 131 -5.60 -11.47 -3.35
CA ILE A 131 -5.66 -12.51 -2.32
C ILE A 131 -7.10 -12.62 -1.82
N GLN A 132 -7.59 -13.86 -1.73
CA GLN A 132 -8.87 -14.19 -1.13
C GLN A 132 -8.63 -15.16 0.03
N CYS A 133 -9.29 -14.90 1.15
CA CYS A 133 -9.20 -15.72 2.35
C CYS A 133 -10.54 -16.43 2.57
N GLU A 134 -10.51 -17.76 2.61
CA GLU A 134 -11.68 -18.58 2.93
C GLU A 134 -11.55 -19.14 4.34
N TYR A 135 -12.58 -18.97 5.16
CA TYR A 135 -12.59 -19.46 6.54
C TYR A 135 -13.32 -20.80 6.62
N LYS A 136 -12.72 -21.75 7.34
CA LYS A 136 -13.33 -23.03 7.67
C LYS A 136 -13.26 -23.25 9.18
N ILE A 137 -14.39 -23.64 9.77
CA ILE A 137 -14.45 -24.01 11.18
C ILE A 137 -14.19 -25.51 11.28
N ASP A 138 -13.08 -25.88 11.92
CA ASP A 138 -12.81 -27.25 12.34
C ASP A 138 -13.46 -27.49 13.70
N VAL A 139 -14.65 -28.10 13.68
CA VAL A 139 -15.43 -28.41 14.89
C VAL A 139 -14.76 -29.51 15.73
N THR A 140 -13.97 -30.39 15.10
CA THR A 140 -13.29 -31.50 15.79
C THR A 140 -12.15 -30.98 16.67
N ASN A 141 -11.34 -30.09 16.12
CA ASN A 141 -10.22 -29.50 16.84
C ASN A 141 -10.56 -28.16 17.52
N ASN A 142 -11.81 -27.68 17.35
CA ASN A 142 -12.28 -26.38 17.83
C ASN A 142 -11.37 -25.22 17.39
N GLN A 143 -10.99 -25.23 16.10
CA GLN A 143 -10.08 -24.25 15.51
C GLN A 143 -10.70 -23.59 14.28
N ILE A 144 -10.31 -22.35 14.01
CA ILE A 144 -10.63 -21.66 12.76
C ILE A 144 -9.41 -21.76 11.84
N GLU A 145 -9.63 -22.33 10.66
CA GLU A 145 -8.64 -22.40 9.59
C GLU A 145 -8.93 -21.30 8.58
N THR A 146 -7.88 -20.65 8.10
CA THR A 146 -7.97 -19.73 6.97
C THR A 146 -7.20 -20.30 5.79
N TYR A 147 -7.81 -20.35 4.63
CA TYR A 147 -7.18 -20.76 3.38
C TYR A 147 -6.90 -19.50 2.56
N VAL A 148 -5.62 -19.16 2.46
CA VAL A 148 -5.12 -17.98 1.74
C VAL A 148 -4.83 -18.38 0.29
N GLN A 149 -5.57 -17.78 -0.64
CA GLN A 149 -5.52 -18.09 -2.06
C GLN A 149 -5.16 -16.85 -2.88
N LEU A 150 -4.06 -16.93 -3.61
CA LEU A 150 -3.69 -15.94 -4.61
C LEU A 150 -4.38 -16.27 -5.92
N HIS A 151 -5.16 -15.33 -6.42
CA HIS A 151 -5.84 -15.41 -7.68
C HIS A 151 -5.12 -14.58 -8.74
N VAL A 152 -4.94 -15.19 -9.91
CA VAL A 152 -4.30 -14.58 -11.07
C VAL A 152 -5.20 -14.73 -12.29
N VAL A 153 -4.96 -13.94 -13.33
CA VAL A 153 -5.65 -14.10 -14.60
C VAL A 153 -5.35 -15.48 -15.19
N LYS A 154 -6.37 -16.16 -15.71
CA LYS A 154 -6.31 -17.57 -16.14
C LYS A 154 -5.13 -17.91 -17.06
N ASN A 155 -4.76 -17.02 -17.98
CA ASN A 155 -3.64 -17.22 -18.90
C ASN A 155 -2.26 -17.18 -18.23
N LYS A 156 -2.15 -16.60 -17.04
CA LYS A 156 -0.91 -16.48 -16.25
C LYS A 156 -0.73 -17.60 -15.22
N LYS A 157 -1.73 -18.48 -15.08
CA LYS A 157 -1.77 -19.56 -14.08
C LYS A 157 -0.49 -20.39 -14.04
N GLU A 158 -0.04 -20.90 -15.18
CA GLU A 158 1.11 -21.82 -15.23
C GLU A 158 2.43 -21.11 -14.94
N GLU A 159 2.60 -19.90 -15.47
CA GLU A 159 3.80 -19.08 -15.27
C GLU A 159 3.94 -18.67 -13.80
N LEU A 160 2.93 -17.97 -13.27
CA LEU A 160 2.97 -17.43 -11.91
C LEU A 160 2.86 -18.53 -10.86
N GLY A 161 2.14 -19.62 -11.14
CA GLY A 161 2.06 -20.78 -10.26
C GLY A 161 3.43 -21.46 -10.04
N LYS A 162 4.26 -21.57 -11.08
CA LYS A 162 5.63 -22.09 -10.94
C LYS A 162 6.53 -21.12 -10.18
N ARG A 163 6.37 -19.81 -10.38
CA ARG A 163 7.17 -18.78 -9.70
C ARG A 163 6.91 -18.77 -8.19
N ILE A 164 5.65 -18.72 -7.79
CA ILE A 164 5.28 -18.68 -6.36
C ILE A 164 5.63 -19.99 -5.62
N GLU A 165 5.68 -21.12 -6.33
CA GLU A 165 6.14 -22.39 -5.76
C GLU A 165 7.57 -22.31 -5.22
N LEU A 166 8.45 -21.58 -5.91
CA LEU A 166 9.85 -21.40 -5.51
C LEU A 166 9.99 -20.53 -4.25
N GLU A 167 8.98 -19.72 -3.95
CA GLU A 167 8.96 -18.84 -2.78
C GLU A 167 8.24 -19.48 -1.59
N ARG A 168 7.60 -20.64 -1.78
CA ARG A 168 6.90 -21.32 -0.69
C ARG A 168 7.93 -21.80 0.33
N PRO A 169 7.77 -21.48 1.63
CA PRO A 169 8.64 -22.02 2.67
C PRO A 169 8.52 -23.55 2.68
N THR A 170 9.66 -24.23 2.55
CA THR A 170 9.76 -25.65 2.85
C THR A 170 9.79 -25.80 4.36
N ASN A 171 8.73 -26.35 4.93
CA ASN A 171 8.75 -26.76 6.34
C ASN A 171 9.79 -27.89 6.48
N GLU A 172 10.96 -27.58 7.03
CA GLU A 172 11.87 -28.58 7.64
C GLU A 172 11.40 -28.91 9.05
#